data_AF-A0A538GCT0-F1
#
_entry.id   AF-A0A538GCT0-F1
#
_cell.length_a   1.000
_cell.length_b   1.000
_cell.length_c   1.000
_cell.angle_alpha   90.00
_cell.angle_beta   90.00
_cell.angle_gamma   90.00
#
_symmetry.space_group_name_H-M   'P 1'
#
loop_
_entity.id
_entity.type
_entity.pdbx_description
1 polymer ?
#
loop_
_entity_poly.entity_id
_entity_poly.type
_entity_poly.pdbx_seq_one_letter_code
_entity_poly.pdbx_strand_id
1 'polypeptide(L)'
;MAFEGVPGLVETREAFGETTLVVDAARIVEACAYLRDEHGFDMLVDLAATDYLGWGAPGVSGYIGTAAGRNLNRPMTQGLQALPAPKPKRFALNYHLLAIGRVRGDFGSRSGWTTPSRSRVSSRSGRRPTGSSAKPGT
;
A
#
# COMPACT_ATOMS: atom_id res chain seq x y z
N MET A 1 8.35 9.47 6.48
CA MET A 1 9.71 9.03 6.12
C MET A 1 10.15 9.93 4.98
N ALA A 2 11.27 10.63 5.08
CA ALA A 2 11.72 11.52 4.00
C ALA A 2 12.66 10.75 3.06
N PHE A 3 12.43 10.84 1.75
CA PHE A 3 13.19 10.13 0.70
C PHE A 3 14.11 11.06 -0.10
N GLU A 4 14.35 12.28 0.38
CA GLU A 4 15.05 13.36 -0.35
C GLU A 4 16.50 13.00 -0.75
N GLY A 5 17.13 12.05 -0.06
CA GLY A 5 18.50 11.59 -0.36
C GLY A 5 18.60 10.53 -1.46
N VAL A 6 17.48 10.05 -2.01
CA VAL A 6 17.49 8.96 -3.00
C VAL A 6 18.14 9.43 -4.31
N PRO A 7 19.20 8.74 -4.79
CA PRO A 7 19.88 9.10 -6.03
C PRO A 7 18.92 9.18 -7.23
N GLY A 8 18.97 10.32 -7.95
CA GLY A 8 18.15 10.52 -9.14
C GLY A 8 16.66 10.75 -8.87
N LEU A 9 16.25 11.05 -7.65
CA LEU A 9 14.87 11.42 -7.34
C LEU A 9 14.44 12.67 -8.12
N VAL A 10 13.35 12.54 -8.86
CA VAL A 10 12.70 13.62 -9.62
C VAL A 10 11.46 14.11 -8.88
N GLU A 11 10.67 13.19 -8.35
CA GLU A 11 9.39 13.51 -7.72
C GLU A 11 8.99 12.43 -6.71
N THR A 12 8.37 12.86 -5.60
CA THR A 12 7.66 11.97 -4.67
C THR A 12 6.17 12.21 -4.82
N ARG A 13 5.40 11.13 -5.04
CA ARG A 13 3.94 11.17 -5.14
C ARG A 13 3.32 10.32 -4.04
N GLU A 14 2.28 10.84 -3.40
CA GLU A 14 1.43 10.08 -2.50
C GLU A 14 0.01 10.04 -3.07
N ALA A 15 -0.52 8.84 -3.28
CA ALA A 15 -1.87 8.64 -3.76
C ALA A 15 -2.41 7.29 -3.28
N PHE A 16 -3.70 7.24 -2.93
CA PHE A 16 -4.38 5.99 -2.54
C PHE A 16 -3.71 5.19 -1.41
N GLY A 17 -2.97 5.87 -0.52
CA GLY A 17 -2.23 5.22 0.57
C GLY A 17 -0.86 4.65 0.16
N GLU A 18 -0.41 4.91 -1.06
CA GLU A 18 0.88 4.48 -1.59
C GLU A 18 1.82 5.67 -1.79
N THR A 19 3.12 5.43 -1.59
CA THR A 19 4.19 6.38 -1.91
C THR A 19 4.95 5.88 -3.13
N THR A 20 5.04 6.71 -4.17
CA THR A 20 5.80 6.44 -5.40
C THR A 20 6.95 7.44 -5.53
N LEU A 21 8.17 6.94 -5.73
CA LEU A 21 9.33 7.74 -6.08
C LEU A 21 9.55 7.66 -7.59
N VAL A 22 9.46 8.79 -8.28
CA VAL A 22 9.86 8.91 -9.69
C VAL A 22 11.33 9.22 -9.72
N VAL A 23 12.13 8.33 -10.32
CA VAL A 23 13.59 8.47 -10.41
C VAL A 23 14.05 8.52 -11.85
N ASP A 24 15.22 9.12 -12.10
CA ASP A 24 15.92 8.99 -13.37
C ASP A 24 16.29 7.53 -13.62
N ALA A 25 15.94 7.03 -14.80
CA ALA A 25 16.19 5.66 -15.21
C ALA A 25 17.70 5.33 -15.20
N ALA A 26 18.57 6.29 -15.48
CA ALA A 26 20.01 6.09 -15.43
C ALA A 26 20.54 5.81 -14.01
N ARG A 27 19.77 6.15 -12.97
CA ARG A 27 20.15 6.04 -11.56
C ARG A 27 19.36 4.97 -10.80
N ILE A 28 18.54 4.16 -11.49
CA ILE A 28 17.63 3.20 -10.85
C ILE A 28 18.35 2.21 -9.92
N VAL A 29 19.52 1.71 -10.34
CA VAL A 29 20.30 0.75 -9.52
C VAL A 29 20.77 1.39 -8.23
N GLU A 30 21.24 2.64 -8.30
CA GLU A 30 21.72 3.38 -7.13
C GLU A 30 20.57 3.79 -6.21
N ALA A 31 19.43 4.19 -6.77
CA ALA A 31 18.21 4.48 -6.02
C ALA A 31 17.74 3.25 -5.23
N CYS A 32 17.64 2.09 -5.89
CA CYS A 32 17.25 0.84 -5.25
C CYS A 32 18.29 0.38 -4.21
N ALA A 33 19.58 0.53 -4.48
CA ALA A 33 20.64 0.22 -3.51
C ALA A 33 20.53 1.10 -2.27
N TYR A 34 20.33 2.42 -2.45
CA TYR A 34 20.13 3.36 -1.35
C TYR A 34 18.88 3.02 -0.52
N LEU A 35 17.75 2.71 -1.17
CA LEU A 35 16.53 2.30 -0.47
C LEU A 35 16.69 0.99 0.31
N ARG A 36 17.47 0.04 -0.22
CA ARG A 36 17.81 -1.19 0.49
C ARG A 36 18.70 -0.91 1.70
N ASP A 37 19.78 -0.17 1.50
CA ASP A 37 20.85 -0.03 2.48
C ASP A 37 20.50 0.98 3.60
N GLU A 38 19.89 2.11 3.25
CA GLU A 38 19.58 3.20 4.18
C GLU A 38 18.14 3.14 4.73
N HIS A 39 17.20 2.61 3.95
CA HIS A 39 15.78 2.56 4.33
C HIS A 39 15.26 1.14 4.63
N GLY A 40 16.08 0.10 4.39
CA GLY A 40 15.72 -1.28 4.72
C GLY A 40 14.69 -1.91 3.80
N PHE A 41 14.49 -1.40 2.58
CA PHE A 41 13.65 -2.02 1.57
C PHE A 41 14.37 -3.24 0.95
N ASP A 42 14.43 -4.33 1.72
CA ASP A 42 15.25 -5.52 1.45
C ASP A 42 14.58 -6.54 0.52
N MET A 43 13.29 -6.38 0.21
CA MET A 43 12.55 -7.23 -0.72
C MET A 43 12.08 -6.45 -1.95
N LEU A 44 12.45 -6.94 -3.14
CA LEU A 44 11.81 -6.57 -4.40
C LEU A 44 10.60 -7.48 -4.62
N VAL A 45 9.40 -6.93 -4.53
CA VAL A 45 8.13 -7.67 -4.64
C VAL A 45 7.75 -7.90 -6.09
N ASP A 46 7.83 -6.86 -6.92
CA ASP A 46 7.34 -6.89 -8.30
C ASP A 46 8.07 -5.87 -9.20
N LEU A 47 8.11 -6.19 -10.50
CA LEU A 47 8.62 -5.36 -11.58
C LEU A 47 7.57 -5.28 -12.69
N ALA A 48 6.87 -4.16 -12.76
CA ALA A 48 5.79 -3.97 -13.72
C ALA A 48 6.18 -2.94 -14.80
N ALA A 49 6.24 -3.40 -16.06
CA ALA A 49 6.36 -2.50 -17.20
C ALA A 49 4.99 -1.95 -17.61
N THR A 50 4.93 -0.67 -17.97
CA THR A 50 3.73 -0.02 -18.48
C THR A 50 4.03 0.65 -19.82
N ASP A 51 3.23 0.34 -20.84
CA ASP A 51 3.19 1.06 -22.11
C ASP A 51 2.00 2.02 -22.09
N TYR A 52 2.30 3.33 -22.08
CA TYR A 52 1.34 4.41 -22.15
C TYR A 52 0.95 4.79 -23.59
N LEU A 53 1.16 3.93 -24.58
CA LEU A 53 0.63 4.15 -25.93
C LEU A 53 -0.90 4.36 -25.87
N GLY A 54 -1.37 5.48 -26.40
CA GLY A 54 -2.79 5.85 -26.36
C GLY A 54 -3.27 6.37 -25.00
N TRP A 55 -2.39 6.52 -24.01
CA TRP A 55 -2.74 7.13 -22.73
C TRP A 55 -3.14 8.60 -22.91
N GLY A 56 -4.27 8.99 -22.31
CA GLY A 56 -4.82 10.34 -22.45
C GLY A 56 -5.59 10.58 -23.76
N ALA A 57 -5.75 9.56 -24.61
CA ALA A 57 -6.57 9.63 -25.82
C ALA A 57 -7.95 8.95 -25.63
N PRO A 58 -8.98 9.35 -26.40
CA PRO A 58 -10.25 8.63 -26.43
C PRO A 58 -10.06 7.15 -26.75
N GLY A 59 -10.74 6.27 -26.00
CA GLY A 59 -10.62 4.82 -26.22
C GLY A 59 -9.52 4.12 -25.43
N VAL A 60 -8.79 4.84 -24.55
CA VAL A 60 -7.99 4.17 -23.52
C VAL A 60 -8.93 3.39 -22.58
N SER A 61 -8.48 2.23 -22.07
CA SER A 61 -9.28 1.39 -21.16
C SER A 61 -9.83 2.23 -20.01
N GLY A 62 -11.15 2.22 -19.83
CA GLY A 62 -11.84 3.08 -18.87
C GLY A 62 -12.14 4.51 -19.37
N TYR A 63 -12.24 4.75 -20.69
CA TYR A 63 -12.66 6.06 -21.21
C TYR A 63 -13.32 5.94 -22.59
N ILE A 64 -14.64 5.71 -22.66
CA ILE A 64 -15.46 6.09 -23.83
C ILE A 64 -16.87 6.48 -23.40
N GLY A 65 -17.11 7.80 -23.30
CA GLY A 65 -18.36 8.41 -23.71
C GLY A 65 -18.03 9.34 -24.88
N THR A 66 -18.34 8.96 -26.11
CA THR A 66 -18.36 9.93 -27.21
C THR A 66 -19.73 10.61 -27.23
N ALA A 67 -19.83 11.78 -27.88
CA ALA A 67 -21.13 12.42 -28.12
C ALA A 67 -22.13 11.51 -28.88
N ALA A 68 -21.63 10.49 -29.61
CA ALA A 68 -22.43 9.51 -30.35
C ALA A 68 -22.88 8.29 -29.51
N GLY A 69 -22.58 8.25 -28.20
CA GLY A 69 -23.01 7.20 -27.28
C GLY A 69 -21.98 6.10 -27.01
N ARG A 70 -22.46 5.01 -26.38
CA ARG A 70 -21.68 3.83 -25.96
C ARG A 70 -22.08 2.59 -26.77
N ASN A 71 -21.11 1.80 -27.22
CA ASN A 71 -21.39 0.46 -27.76
C ASN A 71 -21.32 -0.57 -26.62
N LEU A 72 -22.49 -0.96 -26.10
CA LEU A 72 -22.64 -1.93 -25.00
C LEU A 72 -22.11 -3.33 -25.32
N ASN A 73 -21.92 -3.66 -26.61
CA ASN A 73 -21.48 -4.99 -27.04
C ASN A 73 -19.95 -5.13 -27.16
N ARG A 74 -19.19 -4.05 -26.91
CA ARG A 74 -17.72 -4.10 -26.89
C ARG A 74 -17.25 -4.35 -25.46
N PRO A 75 -16.51 -5.44 -25.17
CA PRO A 75 -15.95 -5.66 -23.84
C PRO A 75 -15.11 -4.46 -23.43
N MET A 76 -15.51 -3.77 -22.35
CA MET A 76 -14.76 -2.64 -21.83
C MET A 76 -15.00 -2.40 -20.34
N THR A 77 -14.06 -1.71 -19.72
CA THR A 77 -14.11 -1.25 -18.32
C THR A 77 -14.93 0.04 -18.21
N GLN A 78 -15.72 0.17 -17.14
CA GLN A 78 -16.43 1.43 -16.84
C GLN A 78 -15.40 2.54 -16.66
N GLY A 79 -15.60 3.61 -17.40
CA GLY A 79 -14.64 4.68 -17.47
C GLY A 79 -14.85 5.85 -16.50
N LEU A 80 -13.78 6.61 -16.26
CA LEU A 80 -13.85 7.90 -15.56
C LEU A 80 -14.40 8.99 -16.51
N GLN A 81 -14.90 10.10 -15.97
CA GLN A 81 -15.52 11.18 -16.77
C GLN A 81 -14.54 12.09 -17.51
N ALA A 82 -13.28 12.19 -17.06
CA ALA A 82 -12.27 13.10 -17.63
C ALA A 82 -11.46 12.44 -18.75
N LEU A 83 -10.22 12.80 -18.99
CA LEU A 83 -9.20 11.92 -19.57
C LEU A 83 -8.02 11.98 -18.59
N PRO A 84 -7.19 10.93 -18.47
CA PRO A 84 -6.06 11.01 -17.57
C PRO A 84 -5.04 11.99 -18.15
N ALA A 85 -4.30 12.69 -17.27
CA ALA A 85 -3.22 13.55 -17.71
C ALA A 85 -2.20 12.76 -18.54
N PRO A 86 -1.68 13.34 -19.64
CA PRO A 86 -0.71 12.68 -20.49
C PRO A 86 0.57 12.35 -19.71
N LYS A 87 1.24 11.26 -20.09
CA LYS A 87 2.52 10.86 -19.50
C LYS A 87 3.66 11.39 -20.38
N PRO A 88 4.76 11.89 -19.77
CA PRO A 88 5.87 12.48 -20.53
C PRO A 88 6.69 11.44 -21.30
N LYS A 89 6.67 10.17 -20.88
CA LYS A 89 7.35 9.05 -21.53
C LYS A 89 6.34 7.94 -21.85
N ARG A 90 6.55 7.26 -22.98
CA ARG A 90 5.71 6.13 -23.40
C ARG A 90 5.84 4.94 -22.46
N PHE A 91 7.05 4.56 -22.09
CA PHE A 91 7.28 3.42 -21.21
C PHE A 91 7.62 3.86 -19.80
N ALA A 92 7.16 3.09 -18.82
CA ALA A 92 7.60 3.15 -17.44
C ALA A 92 7.87 1.75 -16.89
N LEU A 93 8.77 1.66 -15.91
CA LEU A 93 8.99 0.47 -15.11
C LEU A 93 8.76 0.84 -13.65
N ASN A 94 7.87 0.11 -12.98
CA ASN A 94 7.58 0.29 -11.57
C ASN A 94 8.23 -0.82 -10.77
N TYR A 95 8.99 -0.44 -9.74
CA TYR A 95 9.68 -1.33 -8.83
C TYR A 95 8.95 -1.27 -7.49
N HIS A 96 8.29 -2.35 -7.10
CA HIS A 96 7.62 -2.42 -5.81
C HIS A 96 8.58 -3.00 -4.78
N LEU A 97 9.03 -2.17 -3.85
CA LEU A 97 9.94 -2.56 -2.79
C LEU A 97 9.20 -2.65 -1.46
N LEU A 98 9.55 -3.63 -0.64
CA LEU A 98 9.00 -3.85 0.68
C LEU A 98 10.14 -3.99 1.69
N ALA A 99 10.00 -3.30 2.83
CA ALA A 99 10.83 -3.53 4.00
C ALA A 99 10.18 -4.62 4.84
N ILE A 100 10.84 -5.78 4.96
CA ILE A 100 10.34 -6.84 5.84
C ILE A 100 10.82 -6.52 7.25
N GLY A 101 9.87 -6.17 8.12
CA GLY A 101 10.14 -5.98 9.54
C GLY A 101 10.82 -7.22 10.12
N ARG A 102 12.09 -7.09 10.52
CA ARG A 102 12.80 -8.19 11.16
C ARG A 102 12.07 -8.51 12.46
N VAL A 103 11.50 -9.71 12.56
CA VAL A 103 11.09 -10.23 13.86
C VAL A 103 12.37 -10.32 14.67
N ARG A 104 12.53 -9.46 15.68
CA ARG A 104 13.51 -9.65 16.76
C ARG A 104 13.05 -10.86 17.55
N GLY A 105 13.31 -12.04 17.02
CA GLY A 105 13.41 -13.23 17.81
C GLY A 105 14.71 -13.10 18.58
N ASP A 106 14.63 -12.74 19.85
CA ASP A 106 15.67 -13.12 20.80
C ASP A 106 15.67 -14.65 20.84
N PHE A 107 16.28 -15.28 19.84
CA PHE A 107 16.75 -16.65 19.92
C PHE A 107 17.99 -16.64 20.82
N GLY A 108 17.79 -16.24 22.07
CA GLY A 108 18.68 -16.60 23.15
C GLY A 108 18.77 -18.12 23.13
N SER A 109 19.99 -18.63 23.18
CA SER A 109 20.30 -20.05 23.37
C SER A 109 19.59 -20.57 24.63
N ARG A 110 18.33 -20.99 24.51
CA ARG A 110 17.61 -21.64 25.60
C ARG A 110 17.87 -23.13 25.52
N SER A 111 19.00 -23.56 26.08
CA SER A 111 19.06 -24.86 26.74
C SER A 111 18.12 -24.81 27.96
N GLY A 112 16.85 -25.15 27.76
CA GLY A 112 15.86 -25.16 28.83
C GLY A 112 14.46 -24.89 28.31
N TRP A 113 13.75 -25.95 27.95
CA TRP A 113 12.29 -25.91 27.83
C TRP A 113 11.69 -25.71 29.23
N THR A 114 11.29 -24.49 29.55
CA THR A 114 10.29 -24.24 30.59
C THR A 114 9.06 -23.60 29.94
N THR A 115 7.94 -24.29 30.12
CA THR A 115 6.59 -23.96 29.66
C THR A 115 6.24 -22.48 29.93
N PRO A 116 5.68 -21.73 28.96
CA PRO A 116 5.22 -20.38 29.25
C PRO A 116 3.96 -20.48 30.13
N SER A 117 4.04 -19.90 31.33
CA SER A 117 2.86 -19.62 32.13
C SER A 117 2.01 -18.60 31.36
N ARG A 118 0.80 -19.02 30.99
CA ARG A 118 -0.22 -18.14 30.40
C ARG A 118 -0.59 -17.07 31.44
N SER A 119 -0.12 -15.84 31.26
CA SER A 119 -0.74 -14.67 31.90
C SER A 119 -2.03 -14.35 31.16
N ARG A 120 -3.13 -14.94 31.64
CA ARG A 120 -4.48 -14.62 31.21
C ARG A 120 -4.87 -13.25 31.77
N VAL A 121 -4.77 -12.20 30.96
CA VAL A 121 -5.43 -10.91 31.26
C VAL A 121 -6.93 -11.10 31.04
N SER A 122 -7.71 -11.09 32.13
CA SER A 122 -9.17 -11.04 32.07
C SER A 122 -9.66 -9.66 32.49
N SER A 123 -10.30 -8.93 31.58
CA SER A 123 -11.10 -7.75 31.91
C SER A 123 -12.47 -8.20 32.40
N ARG A 124 -12.73 -8.16 33.71
CA ARG A 124 -14.10 -8.25 34.24
C ARG A 124 -14.70 -6.86 34.30
N SER A 125 -15.66 -6.60 33.40
CA SER A 125 -16.58 -5.47 33.48
C SER A 125 -17.36 -5.53 34.80
N GLY A 126 -17.25 -4.49 35.63
CA GLY A 126 -17.96 -4.39 36.90
C GLY A 126 -19.47 -4.29 36.71
N ARG A 127 -20.22 -5.25 37.26
CA ARG A 127 -21.63 -5.06 37.62
C ARG A 127 -21.68 -4.49 39.03
N ARG A 128 -22.26 -3.29 39.16
CA ARG A 128 -22.68 -2.72 40.45
C ARG A 128 -23.90 -3.49 40.97
N PRO A 129 -24.03 -3.73 42.28
CA PRO A 129 -25.24 -4.29 42.87
C PRO A 129 -26.26 -3.17 43.13
N THR A 130 -27.50 -3.35 42.66
CA THR A 130 -28.64 -2.55 43.09
C THR A 130 -29.41 -3.32 44.16
N GLY A 131 -29.50 -2.72 45.35
CA GLY A 131 -30.21 -3.26 46.51
C GLY A 131 -31.73 -3.24 46.35
N SER A 132 -32.34 -4.12 47.14
CA SER A 132 -33.76 -4.42 47.30
C SER A 132 -34.59 -3.26 47.89
N SER A 133 -35.83 -3.10 47.40
CA SER A 133 -36.94 -2.62 48.23
C SER A 133 -38.31 -3.10 47.70
N ALA A 134 -38.95 -3.96 48.52
CA ALA A 134 -40.37 -4.18 48.79
C ALA A 134 -41.47 -3.73 47.79
N LYS A 135 -42.40 -4.66 47.49
CA LYS A 135 -43.82 -4.40 47.21
C LYS A 135 -44.61 -4.42 48.54
N PRO A 136 -45.65 -3.58 48.70
CA PRO A 136 -47.05 -4.00 48.51
C PRO A 136 -47.86 -2.90 47.80
N GLY A 137 -49.07 -3.04 47.25
CA GLY A 137 -50.19 -3.97 47.39
C GLY A 137 -51.42 -3.24 46.78
N THR A 138 -52.45 -4.03 46.42
CA THR A 138 -53.78 -3.67 45.89
C THR A 138 -53.86 -2.94 44.55
#